data_AF-A0A7C7DWQ3-F1
#
_entry.id   AF-A0A7C7DWQ3-F1
#
_cell.length_a   1.000
_cell.length_b   1.000
_cell.length_c   1.000
_cell.angle_alpha   90.00
_cell.angle_beta   90.00
_cell.angle_gamma   90.00
#
_symmetry.space_group_name_H-M   'P 1'
#
loop_
_entity.id
_entity.type
_entity.pdbx_description
1 polymer ?
#
loop_
_entity_poly.entity_id
_entity_poly.type
_entity_poly.pdbx_seq_one_letter_code
_entity_poly.pdbx_strand_id
1 'polypeptide(L)'
;MRICLIAPMTSDLAIPGEIQEVANTFSEAGHMVRITPASRQGLRDAMYAGTFEMVWFAGHGGDEGFGLADGVWRPVDCGRWLAAVGAWSFVANACFSAEHVQTIQQIADVDIVATIAPAGVEDDTAADTALYLARALVETNSLAQATQRASAGGQLQYRYFPSGRMNSSAQRAAEEQEHQDVAALVKVFRGDPITGQPGLVATLNTLASKLDTLATAFDAYRASTEARLDALEKAQRTGGQVQMSPRVASLLMFLSVMMIVLMFWVIVRLGGA
;
A
#
# COMPACT_ATOMS: atom_id res chain seq x y z
N MET A 1 -6.68 -17.08 -3.63
CA MET A 1 -6.55 -17.89 -4.85
C MET A 1 -6.98 -19.34 -4.61
N ARG A 2 -7.33 -20.08 -5.65
CA ARG A 2 -7.47 -21.54 -5.65
C ARG A 2 -6.17 -22.17 -6.15
N ILE A 3 -5.48 -22.90 -5.28
CA ILE A 3 -4.14 -23.41 -5.51
C ILE A 3 -4.16 -24.94 -5.50
N CYS A 4 -3.59 -25.57 -6.52
CA CYS A 4 -3.36 -27.01 -6.57
C CYS A 4 -1.87 -27.31 -6.35
N LEU A 5 -1.55 -28.01 -5.27
CA LEU A 5 -0.20 -28.51 -4.99
C LEU A 5 -0.14 -29.98 -5.39
N ILE A 6 0.70 -30.31 -6.36
CA ILE A 6 0.88 -31.65 -6.91
C ILE A 6 2.20 -32.19 -6.37
N ALA A 7 2.11 -33.30 -5.64
CA ALA A 7 3.26 -33.88 -4.96
C ALA A 7 3.13 -35.41 -4.83
N PRO A 8 4.24 -36.17 -4.83
CA PRO A 8 4.22 -37.56 -4.43
C PRO A 8 3.71 -37.68 -2.99
N MET A 9 2.78 -38.60 -2.73
CA MET A 9 2.25 -38.85 -1.37
C MET A 9 3.21 -39.69 -0.52
N THR A 10 4.11 -40.40 -1.20
CA THR A 10 5.24 -41.15 -0.64
C THR A 10 6.42 -40.88 -1.55
N SER A 11 7.53 -40.43 -0.98
CA SER A 11 8.74 -40.12 -1.70
C SER A 11 9.94 -40.51 -0.84
N ASP A 12 11.03 -40.92 -1.48
CA ASP A 12 12.36 -40.98 -0.87
C ASP A 12 12.90 -39.58 -0.54
N LEU A 13 12.31 -38.54 -1.12
CA LEU A 13 12.52 -37.14 -0.78
C LEU A 13 11.54 -36.64 0.31
N ALA A 14 11.94 -35.62 1.06
CA ALA A 14 11.11 -34.98 2.10
C ALA A 14 9.91 -34.15 1.56
N ILE A 15 9.58 -34.29 0.27
CA ILE A 15 8.56 -33.52 -0.45
C ILE A 15 7.19 -33.48 0.24
N PRO A 16 6.65 -34.57 0.83
CA PRO A 16 5.35 -34.49 1.51
C PRO A 16 5.33 -33.49 2.67
N GLY A 17 6.43 -33.38 3.42
CA GLY A 17 6.56 -32.42 4.52
C GLY A 17 6.67 -30.98 3.99
N GLU A 18 7.56 -30.76 3.02
CA GLU A 18 7.74 -29.47 2.34
C GLU A 18 6.43 -28.93 1.77
N ILE A 19 5.70 -29.76 1.03
CA ILE A 19 4.43 -29.35 0.41
C ILE A 19 3.36 -29.07 1.44
N GLN A 20 3.39 -29.75 2.60
CA GLN A 20 2.50 -29.41 3.69
C GLN A 20 2.80 -28.03 4.29
N GLU A 21 4.08 -27.64 4.41
CA GLU A 21 4.45 -26.31 4.88
C GLU A 21 4.08 -25.21 3.89
N VAL A 22 4.28 -25.46 2.58
CA VAL A 22 3.81 -24.57 1.51
C VAL A 22 2.28 -24.44 1.56
N ALA A 23 1.56 -25.55 1.74
CA ALA A 23 0.11 -25.56 1.89
C ALA A 23 -0.36 -24.73 3.09
N ASN A 24 0.31 -24.86 4.23
CA ASN A 24 0.00 -24.10 5.44
C ASN A 24 0.20 -22.60 5.21
N THR A 25 1.33 -22.21 4.59
CA THR A 25 1.64 -20.81 4.25
C THR A 25 0.52 -20.16 3.43
N PHE A 26 0.05 -20.84 2.38
CA PHE A 26 -1.05 -20.32 1.57
C PHE A 26 -2.41 -20.35 2.28
N SER A 27 -2.68 -21.37 3.09
CA SER A 27 -3.94 -21.48 3.83
C SER A 27 -4.06 -20.41 4.91
N GLU A 28 -2.97 -20.12 5.64
CA GLU A 28 -2.88 -19.04 6.61
C GLU A 28 -3.10 -17.66 5.97
N ALA A 29 -2.69 -17.50 4.71
CA ALA A 29 -2.98 -16.31 3.89
C ALA A 29 -4.42 -16.26 3.34
N GLY A 30 -5.27 -17.23 3.69
CA GLY A 30 -6.68 -17.28 3.27
C GLY A 30 -6.90 -17.81 1.85
N HIS A 31 -5.93 -18.51 1.26
CA HIS A 31 -6.11 -19.17 -0.03
C HIS A 31 -6.72 -20.57 0.12
N MET A 32 -7.42 -21.02 -0.91
CA MET A 32 -8.00 -22.36 -0.97
C MET A 32 -6.97 -23.31 -1.57
N VAL A 33 -6.41 -24.19 -0.74
CA VAL A 33 -5.33 -25.11 -1.15
C VAL A 33 -5.86 -26.53 -1.29
N ARG A 34 -5.47 -27.21 -2.37
CA ARG A 34 -5.68 -28.64 -2.57
C ARG A 34 -4.35 -29.34 -2.81
N ILE A 35 -3.99 -30.25 -1.92
CA ILE A 35 -2.90 -31.19 -2.15
C ILE A 35 -3.43 -32.34 -3.02
N THR A 36 -2.71 -32.66 -4.09
CA THR A 36 -3.07 -33.63 -5.11
C THR A 36 -1.93 -34.63 -5.29
N PRO A 37 -2.19 -35.94 -5.23
CA PRO A 37 -1.18 -36.95 -5.55
C PRO A 37 -0.61 -36.75 -6.96
N ALA A 38 0.72 -36.79 -7.09
CA ALA A 38 1.43 -36.81 -8.37
C ALA A 38 1.22 -38.16 -9.08
N SER A 39 0.00 -38.42 -9.54
CA SER A 39 -0.38 -39.58 -10.34
C SER A 39 -1.40 -39.17 -11.39
N ARG A 40 -1.56 -39.95 -12.46
CA ARG A 40 -2.58 -39.64 -13.49
C ARG A 40 -3.98 -39.62 -12.90
N GLN A 41 -4.26 -40.46 -11.90
CA GLN A 41 -5.54 -40.45 -11.20
C GLN A 41 -5.71 -39.16 -10.38
N GLY A 42 -4.69 -38.76 -9.61
CA GLY A 42 -4.72 -37.51 -8.83
C GLY A 42 -4.96 -36.28 -9.72
N LEU A 43 -4.26 -36.21 -10.86
CA LEU A 43 -4.46 -35.16 -11.86
C LEU A 43 -5.89 -35.14 -12.43
N ARG A 44 -6.50 -36.31 -12.67
CA ARG A 44 -7.91 -36.39 -13.11
C ARG A 44 -8.87 -35.92 -12.02
N ASP A 45 -8.67 -36.37 -10.79
CA ASP A 45 -9.53 -36.01 -9.66
C ASP A 45 -9.47 -34.52 -9.37
N ALA A 46 -8.28 -33.90 -9.53
CA ALA A 46 -8.13 -32.45 -9.42
C ALA A 46 -8.92 -31.71 -10.52
N MET A 47 -8.88 -32.17 -11.78
CA MET A 47 -9.72 -31.56 -12.84
C MET A 47 -11.21 -31.60 -12.49
N TYR A 48 -11.70 -32.70 -11.92
CA TYR A 48 -13.10 -32.81 -11.51
C TYR A 48 -13.45 -31.93 -10.30
N ALA A 49 -12.48 -31.60 -9.46
CA ALA A 49 -12.67 -30.69 -8.33
C ALA A 49 -12.84 -29.21 -8.76
N GLY A 50 -12.50 -28.88 -10.01
CA GLY A 50 -12.75 -27.58 -10.63
C GLY A 50 -11.47 -26.89 -11.09
N THR A 51 -11.54 -25.56 -11.18
CA THR A 51 -10.44 -24.75 -11.69
C THR A 51 -9.44 -24.36 -10.59
N PHE A 52 -8.20 -24.13 -11.00
CA PHE A 52 -7.12 -23.64 -10.16
C PHE A 52 -6.45 -22.46 -10.86
N GLU A 53 -6.25 -21.39 -10.11
CA GLU A 53 -5.56 -20.18 -10.60
C GLU A 53 -4.05 -20.42 -10.63
N MET A 54 -3.55 -21.16 -9.63
CA MET A 54 -2.16 -21.53 -9.49
C MET A 54 -2.01 -23.04 -9.32
N VAL A 55 -1.00 -23.58 -9.99
CA VAL A 55 -0.58 -24.97 -9.84
C VAL A 55 0.87 -24.98 -9.40
N TRP A 56 1.21 -25.85 -8.46
CA TRP A 56 2.57 -26.05 -7.99
C TRP A 56 2.88 -27.53 -8.09
N PHE A 57 3.91 -27.90 -8.86
CA PHE A 57 4.43 -29.25 -8.90
C PHE A 57 5.71 -29.34 -8.07
N ALA A 58 5.77 -30.26 -7.12
CA ALA A 58 7.01 -30.62 -6.42
C ALA A 58 7.27 -32.11 -6.61
N GLY A 59 8.44 -32.43 -7.17
CA GLY A 59 8.76 -33.78 -7.57
C GLY A 59 10.01 -33.86 -8.42
N HIS A 60 10.32 -35.08 -8.86
CA HIS A 60 11.38 -35.28 -9.82
C HIS A 60 10.98 -34.76 -11.20
N GLY A 61 11.97 -34.31 -11.95
CA GLY A 61 11.87 -33.98 -13.36
C GLY A 61 13.12 -34.43 -14.10
N GLY A 62 12.97 -34.68 -15.39
CA GLY A 62 14.06 -35.05 -16.29
C GLY A 62 13.69 -34.70 -17.74
N ASP A 63 14.49 -35.16 -18.69
CA ASP A 63 14.37 -34.80 -20.11
C ASP A 63 13.01 -35.12 -20.74
N GLU A 64 12.27 -36.10 -20.20
CA GLU A 64 10.95 -36.49 -20.72
C GLU A 64 9.77 -35.74 -20.07
N GLY A 65 10.00 -35.00 -18.99
CA GLY A 65 8.97 -34.27 -18.24
C GLY A 65 9.02 -34.50 -16.73
N PHE A 66 7.85 -34.40 -16.10
CA PHE A 66 7.71 -34.48 -14.63
C PHE A 66 7.36 -35.89 -14.18
N GLY A 67 7.99 -36.36 -13.10
CA GLY A 67 7.73 -37.68 -12.53
C GLY A 67 6.35 -37.77 -11.88
N LEU A 68 5.59 -38.82 -12.23
CA LEU A 68 4.40 -39.26 -11.54
C LEU A 68 4.63 -40.66 -10.96
N ALA A 69 3.83 -41.04 -9.97
CA ALA A 69 3.84 -42.38 -9.39
C ALA A 69 3.53 -43.48 -10.44
N ASP A 70 2.83 -43.14 -11.51
CA ASP A 70 2.39 -44.04 -12.60
C ASP A 70 2.93 -43.63 -13.98
N GLY A 71 4.09 -42.98 -14.02
CA GLY A 71 4.84 -42.68 -15.26
C GLY A 71 5.31 -41.24 -15.34
N VAL A 72 5.41 -40.70 -16.55
CA VAL A 72 5.87 -39.32 -16.78
C VAL A 72 4.71 -38.44 -17.22
N TRP A 73 4.60 -37.26 -16.63
CA TRP A 73 3.76 -36.16 -17.10
C TRP A 73 4.54 -35.33 -18.12
N ARG A 74 4.36 -35.68 -19.39
CA ARG A 74 5.09 -35.05 -20.49
C ARG A 74 4.72 -33.57 -20.60
N PRO A 75 5.62 -32.68 -21.06
CA PRO A 75 5.37 -31.24 -21.15
C PRO A 75 4.11 -30.88 -21.95
N VAL A 76 3.85 -31.61 -23.04
CA VAL A 76 2.63 -31.43 -23.86
C VAL A 76 1.36 -31.75 -23.06
N ASP A 77 1.37 -32.85 -22.31
CA ASP A 77 0.23 -33.25 -21.48
C ASP A 77 0.06 -32.33 -20.27
N CYS A 78 1.16 -31.81 -19.73
CA CYS A 78 1.18 -30.79 -18.68
C CYS A 78 0.52 -29.49 -19.16
N GLY A 79 0.94 -28.95 -20.30
CA GLY A 79 0.33 -27.76 -20.90
C GLY A 79 -1.17 -27.95 -21.15
N ARG A 80 -1.59 -29.09 -21.71
CA ARG A 80 -3.02 -29.37 -21.94
C ARG A 80 -3.81 -29.39 -20.63
N TRP A 81 -3.25 -29.99 -19.58
CA TRP A 81 -3.91 -30.09 -18.29
C TRP A 81 -3.99 -28.73 -17.58
N LEU A 82 -2.91 -27.94 -17.59
CA LEU A 82 -2.89 -26.58 -17.04
C LEU A 82 -3.94 -25.69 -17.71
N ALA A 83 -4.05 -25.76 -19.04
CA ALA A 83 -5.09 -25.07 -19.79
C ALA A 83 -6.50 -25.55 -19.40
N ALA A 84 -6.69 -26.86 -19.19
CA ALA A 84 -7.99 -27.44 -18.84
C ALA A 84 -8.46 -27.03 -17.43
N VAL A 85 -7.55 -26.87 -16.47
CA VAL A 85 -7.89 -26.39 -15.11
C VAL A 85 -7.94 -24.86 -15.00
N GLY A 86 -7.61 -24.14 -16.08
CA GLY A 86 -7.62 -22.67 -16.11
C GLY A 86 -6.48 -22.02 -15.33
N ALA A 87 -5.34 -22.72 -15.18
CA ALA A 87 -4.18 -22.20 -14.47
C ALA A 87 -3.48 -21.12 -15.29
N TRP A 88 -3.24 -19.97 -14.65
CA TRP A 88 -2.47 -18.86 -15.21
C TRP A 88 -1.09 -18.72 -14.56
N SER A 89 -0.84 -19.42 -13.44
CA SER A 89 0.46 -19.54 -12.80
C SER A 89 0.85 -21.00 -12.55
N PHE A 90 2.10 -21.35 -12.84
CA PHE A 90 2.66 -22.68 -12.61
C PHE A 90 4.05 -22.61 -11.99
N VAL A 91 4.25 -23.28 -10.85
CA VAL A 91 5.57 -23.48 -10.25
C VAL A 91 6.01 -24.92 -10.52
N ALA A 92 7.04 -25.06 -11.33
CA ALA A 92 7.67 -26.34 -11.66
C ALA A 92 8.88 -26.56 -10.73
N ASN A 93 8.62 -26.95 -9.47
CA ASN A 93 9.65 -27.28 -8.50
C ASN A 93 10.20 -28.70 -8.75
N ALA A 94 10.95 -28.84 -9.84
CA ALA A 94 11.54 -30.09 -10.28
C ALA A 94 12.80 -29.82 -11.10
N CYS A 95 13.77 -30.75 -11.09
CA CYS A 95 14.94 -30.71 -11.97
C CYS A 95 14.54 -30.67 -13.45
N PHE A 96 15.39 -30.09 -14.31
CA PHE A 96 15.16 -29.99 -15.76
C PHE A 96 13.88 -29.27 -16.19
N SER A 97 13.22 -28.55 -15.28
CA SER A 97 11.91 -27.94 -15.59
C SER A 97 11.99 -26.74 -16.54
N ALA A 98 13.12 -26.02 -16.60
CA ALA A 98 13.27 -24.89 -17.54
C ALA A 98 13.21 -25.33 -19.02
N GLU A 99 13.71 -26.52 -19.36
CA GLU A 99 13.69 -27.04 -20.73
C GLU A 99 12.26 -27.30 -21.24
N HIS A 100 11.32 -27.53 -20.31
CA HIS A 100 9.93 -27.84 -20.63
C HIS A 100 9.05 -26.61 -20.82
N VAL A 101 9.52 -25.43 -20.39
CA VAL A 101 8.75 -24.17 -20.37
C VAL A 101 8.17 -23.83 -21.73
N GLN A 102 9.00 -23.83 -22.78
CA GLN A 102 8.56 -23.43 -24.12
C GLN A 102 7.43 -24.34 -24.63
N THR A 103 7.55 -25.65 -24.43
CA THR A 103 6.55 -26.61 -24.86
C THR A 103 5.23 -26.43 -24.11
N ILE A 104 5.29 -26.17 -22.80
CA ILE A 104 4.09 -25.92 -21.98
C ILE A 104 3.40 -24.62 -22.41
N GLN A 105 4.16 -23.53 -22.57
CA GLN A 105 3.62 -22.21 -22.90
C GLN A 105 3.10 -22.09 -24.34
N GLN A 106 3.50 -22.99 -25.24
CA GLN A 106 2.87 -23.10 -26.56
C GLN A 106 1.42 -23.60 -26.49
N ILE A 107 1.03 -24.27 -25.40
CA ILE A 107 -0.28 -24.91 -25.24
C ILE A 107 -1.13 -24.15 -24.21
N ALA A 108 -0.55 -23.74 -23.09
CA ALA A 108 -1.22 -23.01 -22.02
C ALA A 108 -0.69 -21.57 -21.90
N ASP A 109 -1.59 -20.62 -21.68
CA ASP A 109 -1.22 -19.24 -21.37
C ASP A 109 -0.92 -19.11 -19.87
N VAL A 110 0.27 -19.57 -19.47
CA VAL A 110 0.66 -19.73 -18.07
C VAL A 110 2.03 -19.13 -17.81
N ASP A 111 2.16 -18.37 -16.73
CA ASP A 111 3.46 -17.93 -16.24
C ASP A 111 4.13 -19.06 -15.49
N ILE A 112 5.41 -19.31 -15.76
CA ILE A 112 6.11 -20.48 -15.20
C ILE A 112 7.30 -20.03 -14.35
N VAL A 113 7.42 -20.60 -13.15
CA VAL A 113 8.68 -20.60 -12.40
C VAL A 113 9.29 -21.98 -12.52
N ALA A 114 10.55 -22.05 -12.98
CA ALA A 114 11.22 -23.31 -13.20
C ALA A 114 12.67 -23.28 -12.72
N THR A 115 13.21 -24.46 -12.44
CA THR A 115 14.62 -24.64 -12.10
C THR A 115 15.48 -24.55 -13.36
N ILE A 116 16.58 -23.81 -13.29
CA ILE A 116 17.54 -23.58 -14.38
C ILE A 116 18.86 -24.33 -14.19
N ALA A 117 19.02 -25.09 -13.09
CA ALA A 117 20.24 -25.84 -12.82
C ALA A 117 20.35 -27.06 -13.76
N PRO A 118 21.34 -27.11 -14.67
CA PRO A 118 21.51 -28.27 -15.56
C PRO A 118 21.94 -29.53 -14.80
N ALA A 119 22.58 -29.36 -13.64
CA ALA A 119 23.02 -30.46 -12.77
C ALA A 119 21.94 -30.91 -11.76
N GLY A 120 20.75 -30.29 -11.80
CA GLY A 120 19.73 -30.45 -10.75
C GLY A 120 19.95 -29.53 -9.55
N VAL A 121 18.96 -29.48 -8.68
CA VAL A 121 18.97 -28.74 -7.42
C VAL A 121 18.97 -29.76 -6.29
N GLU A 122 19.79 -29.53 -5.26
CA GLU A 122 19.80 -30.36 -4.06
C GLU A 122 18.48 -30.21 -3.30
N ASP A 123 17.95 -31.32 -2.76
CA ASP A 123 16.58 -31.38 -2.22
C ASP A 123 16.32 -30.35 -1.11
N ASP A 124 17.27 -30.17 -0.19
CA ASP A 124 17.16 -29.17 0.89
C ASP A 124 17.08 -27.73 0.33
N THR A 125 17.85 -27.44 -0.72
CA THR A 125 17.83 -26.12 -1.38
C THR A 125 16.52 -25.91 -2.13
N ALA A 126 15.99 -26.96 -2.77
CA ALA A 126 14.70 -26.90 -3.45
C ALA A 126 13.55 -26.65 -2.45
N ALA A 127 13.60 -27.31 -1.29
CA ALA A 127 12.63 -27.15 -0.21
C ALA A 127 12.66 -25.75 0.42
N ASP A 128 13.85 -25.25 0.77
CA ASP A 128 14.01 -23.90 1.31
C ASP A 128 13.52 -22.84 0.30
N THR A 129 13.89 -23.02 -0.97
CA THR A 129 13.47 -22.09 -2.03
C THR A 129 11.95 -22.12 -2.23
N ALA A 130 11.32 -23.30 -2.13
CA ALA A 130 9.87 -23.43 -2.20
C ALA A 130 9.17 -22.66 -1.09
N LEU A 131 9.65 -22.78 0.16
CA LEU A 131 9.08 -22.04 1.29
C LEU A 131 9.28 -20.53 1.16
N TYR A 132 10.47 -20.07 0.75
CA TYR A 132 10.73 -18.65 0.52
C TYR A 132 9.89 -18.10 -0.63
N LEU A 133 9.71 -18.87 -1.70
CA LEU A 133 8.87 -18.49 -2.83
C LEU A 133 7.40 -18.38 -2.41
N ALA A 134 6.86 -19.35 -1.67
CA ALA A 134 5.49 -19.32 -1.17
C ALA A 134 5.24 -18.09 -0.28
N ARG A 135 6.15 -17.80 0.66
CA ARG A 135 6.06 -16.60 1.51
C ARG A 135 6.14 -15.30 0.72
N ALA A 136 7.10 -15.19 -0.19
CA ALA A 136 7.26 -14.00 -1.02
C ALA A 136 6.04 -13.79 -1.94
N LEU A 137 5.43 -14.86 -2.43
CA LEU A 137 4.23 -14.80 -3.25
C LEU A 137 3.01 -14.32 -2.44
N VAL A 138 2.84 -14.80 -1.21
CA VAL A 138 1.79 -14.29 -0.30
C VAL A 138 1.97 -12.78 -0.05
N GLU A 139 3.20 -12.31 0.11
CA GLU A 139 3.48 -10.90 0.39
C GLU A 139 3.34 -9.99 -0.84
N THR A 140 3.75 -10.46 -2.02
CA THR A 140 3.82 -9.63 -3.25
C THR A 140 2.62 -9.81 -4.16
N ASN A 141 1.88 -10.92 -4.01
CA ASN A 141 0.86 -11.38 -4.94
C ASN A 141 1.34 -11.45 -6.41
N SER A 142 2.65 -11.58 -6.62
CA SER A 142 3.30 -11.50 -7.92
C SER A 142 4.33 -12.60 -8.06
N LEU A 143 4.12 -13.50 -9.01
CA LEU A 143 5.04 -14.63 -9.20
C LEU A 143 6.42 -14.16 -9.66
N ALA A 144 6.49 -13.10 -10.46
CA ALA A 144 7.75 -12.51 -10.92
C ALA A 144 8.56 -11.93 -9.75
N GLN A 145 7.94 -11.09 -8.92
CA GLN A 145 8.60 -10.47 -7.77
C GLN A 145 8.94 -11.51 -6.70
N ALA A 146 8.05 -12.47 -6.44
CA ALA A 146 8.29 -13.56 -5.52
C ALA A 146 9.49 -14.40 -5.94
N THR A 147 9.60 -14.72 -7.24
CA THR A 147 10.74 -15.46 -7.79
C THR A 147 12.03 -14.66 -7.68
N GLN A 148 12.00 -13.36 -7.99
CA GLN A 148 13.18 -12.50 -7.85
C GLN A 148 13.68 -12.45 -6.40
N ARG A 149 12.76 -12.37 -5.43
CA ARG A 149 13.12 -12.34 -4.00
C ARG A 149 13.59 -13.70 -3.50
N ALA A 150 12.86 -14.76 -3.80
CA ALA A 150 13.19 -16.12 -3.37
C ALA A 150 14.49 -16.63 -3.99
N SER A 151 14.80 -16.22 -5.22
CA SER A 151 16.05 -16.57 -5.91
C SER A 151 17.25 -15.71 -5.52
N ALA A 152 17.10 -14.79 -4.56
CA ALA A 152 18.09 -13.78 -4.20
C ALA A 152 18.62 -12.98 -5.42
N GLY A 153 17.71 -12.62 -6.35
CA GLY A 153 18.06 -11.91 -7.58
C GLY A 153 18.66 -12.80 -8.67
N GLY A 154 18.31 -14.08 -8.70
CA GLY A 154 18.82 -15.06 -9.67
C GLY A 154 20.16 -15.70 -9.29
N GLN A 155 20.59 -15.56 -8.03
CA GLN A 155 21.73 -16.31 -7.50
C GLN A 155 21.39 -17.78 -7.26
N LEU A 156 20.12 -18.06 -6.93
CA LEU A 156 19.59 -19.41 -6.84
C LEU A 156 18.99 -19.86 -8.18
N GLN A 157 18.86 -21.16 -8.32
CA GLN A 157 18.62 -21.88 -9.56
C GLN A 157 17.15 -21.81 -10.04
N TYR A 158 16.39 -20.76 -9.72
CA TYR A 158 15.00 -20.59 -10.16
C TYR A 158 14.84 -19.34 -11.01
N ARG A 159 14.04 -19.44 -12.06
CA ARG A 159 13.74 -18.33 -12.98
C ARG A 159 12.27 -18.27 -13.31
N TYR A 160 11.77 -17.04 -13.44
CA TYR A 160 10.43 -16.72 -13.90
C TYR A 160 10.41 -16.57 -15.42
N PHE A 161 9.42 -17.18 -16.05
CA PHE A 161 9.17 -17.17 -17.48
C PHE A 161 7.76 -16.62 -17.73
N PRO A 162 7.63 -15.38 -18.23
CA PRO A 162 6.32 -14.80 -18.53
C PRO A 162 5.67 -15.53 -19.70
N SER A 163 4.36 -15.65 -19.66
CA SER A 163 3.57 -16.17 -20.79
C SER A 163 3.69 -15.27 -22.03
N GLY A 164 3.86 -15.90 -23.21
CA GLY A 164 4.16 -15.23 -24.47
C GLY A 164 2.99 -14.50 -25.15
N ARG A 165 1.77 -14.49 -24.59
CA ARG A 165 0.64 -13.74 -25.15
C ARG A 165 0.50 -12.40 -24.42
N MET A 166 1.00 -11.34 -25.06
CA MET A 166 0.96 -9.93 -24.60
C MET A 166 -0.38 -9.41 -24.05
N ASN A 167 -1.49 -10.07 -24.37
CA ASN A 167 -2.82 -9.59 -24.01
C ASN A 167 -3.17 -9.86 -22.54
N SER A 168 -2.72 -10.99 -21.98
CA SER A 168 -2.97 -11.33 -20.58
C SER A 168 -1.92 -10.74 -19.65
N SER A 169 -0.67 -10.56 -20.11
CA SER A 169 0.40 -9.93 -19.32
C SER A 169 0.25 -8.41 -19.20
N ALA A 170 -0.25 -7.71 -20.23
CA ALA A 170 -0.56 -6.28 -20.13
C ALA A 170 -1.78 -6.01 -19.22
N GLN A 171 -2.79 -6.88 -19.28
CA GLN A 171 -3.97 -6.79 -18.42
C GLN A 171 -3.66 -7.17 -16.97
N ARG A 172 -2.74 -8.12 -16.75
CA ARG A 172 -2.23 -8.50 -15.42
C ARG A 172 -1.24 -7.50 -14.84
N ALA A 173 -0.37 -6.88 -15.66
CA ALA A 173 0.45 -5.76 -15.22
C ALA A 173 -0.44 -4.57 -14.80
N ALA A 174 -1.60 -4.38 -15.45
CA ALA A 174 -2.58 -3.38 -15.06
C ALA A 174 -3.28 -3.73 -13.74
N GLU A 175 -3.69 -4.99 -13.52
CA GLU A 175 -4.24 -5.44 -12.22
C GLU A 175 -3.20 -5.40 -11.09
N GLU A 176 -1.94 -5.75 -11.37
CA GLU A 176 -0.84 -5.68 -10.40
C GLU A 176 -0.48 -4.22 -10.06
N GLN A 177 -0.53 -3.33 -11.05
CA GLN A 177 -0.44 -1.89 -10.84
C GLN A 177 -1.60 -1.38 -10.00
N GLU A 178 -2.84 -1.83 -10.24
CA GLU A 178 -4.01 -1.44 -9.47
C GLU A 178 -3.88 -1.86 -7.99
N HIS A 179 -3.38 -3.07 -7.72
CA HIS A 179 -3.11 -3.52 -6.36
C HIS A 179 -1.99 -2.73 -5.68
N GLN A 180 -0.93 -2.36 -6.41
CA GLN A 180 0.14 -1.50 -5.91
C GLN A 180 -0.36 -0.09 -5.61
N ASP A 181 -1.22 0.47 -6.46
CA ASP A 181 -1.83 1.79 -6.28
C ASP A 181 -2.76 1.79 -5.06
N VAL A 182 -3.54 0.73 -4.85
CA VAL A 182 -4.37 0.57 -3.64
C VAL A 182 -3.52 0.43 -2.39
N ALA A 183 -2.43 -0.34 -2.43
CA ALA A 183 -1.51 -0.45 -1.30
C ALA A 183 -0.83 0.88 -0.96
N ALA A 184 -0.41 1.64 -1.98
CA ALA A 184 0.10 2.99 -1.83
C ALA A 184 -0.95 3.94 -1.25
N LEU A 185 -2.20 3.89 -1.70
CA LEU A 185 -3.31 4.68 -1.15
C LEU A 185 -3.56 4.34 0.32
N VAL A 186 -3.63 3.06 0.68
CA VAL A 186 -3.80 2.63 2.08
C VAL A 186 -2.63 3.12 2.94
N LYS A 187 -1.41 3.08 2.41
CA LYS A 187 -0.20 3.59 3.07
C LYS A 187 -0.24 5.10 3.28
N VAL A 188 -0.73 5.87 2.31
CA VAL A 188 -0.93 7.33 2.46
C VAL A 188 -2.02 7.63 3.50
N PHE A 189 -3.10 6.86 3.53
CA PHE A 189 -4.20 7.07 4.47
C PHE A 189 -3.84 6.70 5.91
N ARG A 190 -3.22 5.54 6.14
CA ARG A 190 -2.88 5.02 7.48
C ARG A 190 -1.51 5.47 7.98
N GLY A 191 -0.59 5.82 7.08
CA GLY A 191 0.81 6.07 7.40
C GLY A 191 1.67 4.84 7.18
N ASP A 192 2.98 5.04 7.24
CA ASP A 192 3.97 3.99 7.03
C ASP A 192 4.58 3.55 8.37
N PRO A 193 4.33 2.30 8.82
CA PRO A 193 4.89 1.81 10.08
C PRO A 193 6.41 1.61 10.03
N ILE A 194 7.01 1.51 8.84
CA ILE A 194 8.45 1.26 8.67
C ILE A 194 9.24 2.58 8.71
N THR A 195 8.75 3.62 8.04
CA THR A 195 9.42 4.93 8.01
C THR A 195 8.92 5.89 9.11
N GLY A 196 7.87 5.50 9.85
CA GLY A 196 7.29 6.30 10.93
C GLY A 196 6.53 7.52 10.44
N GLN A 197 6.21 7.61 9.14
CA GLN A 197 5.50 8.76 8.60
C GLN A 197 4.00 8.70 8.95
N PRO A 198 3.45 9.74 9.60
CA PRO A 198 2.04 9.78 9.97
C PRO A 198 1.15 9.89 8.72
N GLY A 199 0.07 9.10 8.68
CA GLY A 199 -0.89 9.10 7.58
C GLY A 199 -1.77 10.35 7.53
N LEU A 200 -2.57 10.46 6.46
CA LEU A 200 -3.51 11.56 6.24
C LEU A 200 -4.52 11.71 7.39
N VAL A 201 -4.98 10.60 7.97
CA VAL A 201 -5.94 10.64 9.10
C VAL A 201 -5.30 11.24 10.35
N ALA A 202 -4.05 10.89 10.64
CA ALA A 202 -3.31 11.43 11.79
C ALA A 202 -3.02 12.93 11.61
N THR A 203 -2.65 13.34 10.39
CA THR A 203 -2.43 14.77 10.07
C THR A 203 -3.72 15.58 10.13
N LEU A 204 -4.85 15.06 9.64
CA LEU A 204 -6.17 15.71 9.78
C LEU A 204 -6.61 15.84 11.23
N ASN A 205 -6.44 14.80 12.06
CA ASN A 205 -6.73 14.88 13.49
C ASN A 205 -5.85 15.92 14.19
N THR A 206 -4.58 16.03 13.78
CA THR A 206 -3.67 17.07 14.28
C THR A 206 -4.08 18.46 13.84
N LEU A 207 -4.64 18.60 12.63
CA LEU A 207 -5.13 19.88 12.14
C LEU A 207 -6.43 20.29 12.86
N ALA A 208 -7.34 19.34 13.07
CA ALA A 208 -8.56 19.54 13.83
C ALA A 208 -8.28 19.98 15.27
N SER A 209 -7.31 19.35 15.95
CA SER A 209 -6.93 19.76 17.31
C SER A 209 -6.30 21.15 17.36
N LYS A 210 -5.50 21.53 16.35
CA LYS A 210 -4.98 22.89 16.22
C LYS A 210 -6.08 23.92 15.97
N LEU A 211 -7.07 23.59 15.16
CA LEU A 211 -8.23 24.48 14.92
C LEU A 211 -9.07 24.66 16.18
N ASP A 212 -9.29 23.60 16.97
CA ASP A 212 -9.98 23.68 18.26
C ASP A 212 -9.22 24.57 19.27
N THR A 213 -7.90 24.45 19.29
CA THR A 213 -7.02 25.32 20.09
C THR A 213 -7.09 26.78 19.64
N LEU A 214 -7.21 27.04 18.33
CA LEU A 214 -7.38 28.39 17.81
C LEU A 214 -8.76 28.96 18.14
N ALA A 215 -9.82 28.16 18.02
CA ALA A 215 -11.19 28.56 18.36
C ALA A 215 -11.28 28.99 19.83
N THR A 216 -10.76 28.18 20.74
CA THR A 216 -10.70 28.51 22.17
C THR A 216 -9.86 29.76 22.46
N ALA A 217 -8.74 29.95 21.76
CA ALA A 217 -7.94 31.17 21.87
C ALA A 217 -8.69 32.42 21.36
N PHE A 218 -9.47 32.32 20.28
CA PHE A 218 -10.31 33.41 19.78
C PHE A 218 -11.43 33.78 20.75
N ASP A 219 -12.06 32.80 21.40
CA ASP A 219 -13.10 33.04 22.40
C ASP A 219 -12.52 33.74 23.64
N ALA A 220 -11.35 33.28 24.11
CA ALA A 220 -10.64 33.94 25.19
C ALA A 220 -10.23 35.38 24.83
N TYR A 221 -9.77 35.59 23.60
CA TYR A 221 -9.43 36.92 23.10
C TYR A 221 -10.66 37.84 23.05
N ARG A 222 -11.80 37.35 22.55
CA ARG A 222 -13.07 38.09 22.55
C ARG A 222 -13.48 38.50 23.95
N ALA A 223 -13.53 37.55 24.89
CA ALA A 223 -13.88 37.83 26.28
C ALA A 223 -12.94 38.87 26.92
N SER A 224 -11.64 38.79 26.64
CA SER A 224 -10.66 39.77 27.14
C SER A 224 -10.86 41.17 26.54
N THR A 225 -11.28 41.24 25.27
CA THR A 225 -11.52 42.49 24.56
C THR A 225 -12.81 43.16 25.05
N GLU A 226 -13.87 42.38 25.25
CA GLU A 226 -15.13 42.84 25.84
C GLU A 226 -14.91 43.36 27.27
N ALA A 227 -14.15 42.63 28.09
CA ALA A 227 -13.82 43.08 29.45
C ALA A 227 -13.02 44.40 29.46
N ARG A 228 -12.11 44.59 28.50
CA ARG A 228 -11.36 45.85 28.34
C ARG A 228 -12.27 47.00 27.88
N LEU A 229 -13.18 46.74 26.94
CA LEU A 229 -14.18 47.71 26.50
C LEU A 229 -15.09 48.13 27.67
N ASP A 230 -15.60 47.19 28.45
CA ASP A 230 -16.41 47.47 29.63
C ASP A 230 -15.65 48.28 30.69
N ALA A 231 -14.36 47.97 30.90
CA ALA A 231 -13.51 48.72 31.81
C ALA A 231 -13.27 50.16 31.32
N LEU A 232 -13.07 50.35 30.01
CA LEU A 232 -12.94 51.67 29.39
C LEU A 232 -14.26 52.46 29.43
N GLU A 233 -15.40 51.82 29.15
CA GLU A 233 -16.72 52.44 29.27
C GLU A 233 -17.02 52.85 30.71
N LYS A 234 -16.72 51.99 31.68
CA LYS A 234 -16.83 52.34 33.10
C LYS A 234 -15.90 53.49 33.44
N ALA A 235 -14.63 53.43 33.05
CA ALA A 235 -13.68 54.51 33.29
C ALA A 235 -14.09 55.83 32.63
N GLN A 236 -14.78 55.80 31.49
CA GLN A 236 -15.34 56.99 30.85
C GLN A 236 -16.58 57.52 31.59
N ARG A 237 -17.37 56.63 32.22
CA ARG A 237 -18.52 57.02 33.06
C ARG A 237 -18.10 57.55 34.44
N THR A 238 -17.03 57.02 35.05
CA THR A 238 -16.50 57.49 36.35
C THR A 238 -15.50 58.63 36.19
N GLY A 239 -14.75 58.65 35.09
CA GLY A 239 -13.71 59.61 34.75
C GLY A 239 -14.22 60.67 33.79
N GLY A 240 -15.03 61.59 34.31
CA GLY A 240 -15.09 62.94 33.79
C GLY A 240 -15.97 63.16 32.56
N GLN A 241 -17.25 63.45 32.80
CA GLN A 241 -17.69 64.76 32.36
C GLN A 241 -16.68 65.75 32.94
N VAL A 242 -15.86 66.37 32.09
CA VAL A 242 -15.10 67.56 32.49
C VAL A 242 -16.17 68.61 32.80
N GLN A 243 -16.71 68.58 34.02
CA GLN A 243 -17.49 69.67 34.57
C GLN A 243 -16.49 70.80 34.75
N MET A 244 -16.21 71.52 33.67
CA MET A 244 -15.67 72.86 33.81
C MET A 244 -16.67 73.61 34.67
N SER A 245 -16.24 73.95 35.88
CA SER A 245 -16.97 74.87 36.75
C SER A 245 -17.48 76.03 35.90
N PRO A 246 -18.75 76.48 36.04
CA PRO A 246 -19.31 77.56 35.25
C PRO A 246 -18.44 78.82 35.24
N ARG A 247 -17.62 79.01 36.29
CA ARG A 247 -16.64 80.10 36.40
C ARG A 247 -15.44 79.95 35.48
N VAL A 248 -14.99 78.71 35.23
CA VAL A 248 -13.86 78.43 34.32
C VAL A 248 -14.32 78.53 32.87
N ALA A 249 -15.53 78.03 32.57
CA ALA A 249 -16.14 78.16 31.25
C ALA A 249 -16.41 79.64 30.89
N SER A 250 -16.92 80.45 31.83
CA SER A 250 -17.14 81.88 31.59
C SER A 250 -15.83 82.64 31.40
N LEU A 251 -14.78 82.30 32.16
CA LEU A 251 -13.47 82.95 32.06
C LEU A 251 -12.78 82.62 30.72
N LEU A 252 -12.89 81.38 30.24
CA LEU A 252 -12.38 80.98 28.93
C LEU A 252 -13.13 81.64 27.76
N MET A 253 -14.47 81.76 27.86
CA MET A 253 -15.24 82.53 26.88
C MET A 253 -14.86 84.01 26.90
N PHE A 254 -14.68 84.61 28.07
CA PHE A 254 -14.31 86.02 28.17
C PHE A 254 -12.92 86.27 27.58
N LEU A 255 -11.96 85.38 27.85
CA LEU A 255 -10.62 85.43 27.25
C LEU A 255 -10.65 85.27 25.74
N SER A 256 -11.46 84.35 25.19
CA SER A 256 -11.54 84.16 23.74
C SER A 256 -12.17 85.37 23.05
N VAL A 257 -13.24 85.94 23.61
CA VAL A 257 -13.86 87.16 23.08
C VAL A 257 -12.90 88.35 23.18
N MET A 258 -12.21 88.51 24.32
CA MET A 258 -11.23 89.57 24.49
C MET A 258 -10.08 89.43 23.49
N MET A 259 -9.61 88.20 23.22
CA MET A 259 -8.57 87.94 22.23
C MET A 259 -9.05 88.29 20.81
N ILE A 260 -10.29 87.97 20.45
CA ILE A 260 -10.87 88.33 19.15
C ILE A 260 -10.96 89.85 18.99
N VAL A 261 -11.43 90.57 20.03
CA VAL A 261 -11.51 92.04 20.02
C VAL A 261 -10.11 92.65 19.89
N LEU A 262 -9.12 92.09 20.60
CA LEU A 262 -7.74 92.56 20.55
C LEU A 262 -7.12 92.30 19.17
N MET A 263 -7.38 91.13 18.57
CA MET A 263 -6.97 90.82 17.20
C MET A 263 -7.61 91.77 16.19
N PHE A 264 -8.90 92.07 16.34
CA PHE A 264 -9.62 92.99 15.47
C PHE A 264 -9.08 94.42 15.60
N TRP A 265 -8.79 94.88 16.82
CA TRP A 265 -8.18 96.18 17.07
C TRP A 265 -6.77 96.29 16.48
N VAL A 266 -5.97 95.22 16.61
CA VAL A 266 -4.64 95.12 15.99
C VAL A 266 -4.74 95.18 14.47
N ILE A 267 -5.69 94.47 13.86
CA ILE A 267 -5.92 94.47 12.40
C ILE A 267 -6.36 95.84 11.91
N VAL A 268 -7.28 96.52 12.61
CA VAL A 268 -7.73 97.88 12.24
C VAL A 268 -6.60 98.90 12.39
N ARG A 269 -5.72 98.73 13.38
CA ARG A 269 -4.59 99.64 13.62
C ARG A 269 -3.39 99.39 12.69
N LEU A 270 -3.19 98.17 12.20
CA LEU A 270 -2.12 97.81 11.25
C LEU A 270 -2.57 97.86 9.78
N GLY A 271 -3.86 97.75 9.49
CA GLY A 271 -4.44 97.86 8.14
C GLY A 271 -4.91 99.27 7.76
N GLY A 272 -4.74 100.24 8.66
CA GLY A 272 -4.99 101.67 8.43
C GLY A 272 -3.67 102.44 8.24
N ALA A 273 -2.91 102.10 7.21
CA ALA A 273 -1.82 102.89 6.63
C ALA A 273 -1.79 102.66 5.12
#